data_AF-A0A2H6MUP3-F1
#
_entry.id   AF-A0A2H6MUP3-F1
#
_cell.length_a   1.000
_cell.length_b   1.000
_cell.length_c   1.000
_cell.angle_alpha   90.00
_cell.angle_beta   90.00
_cell.angle_gamma   90.00
#
_symmetry.space_group_name_H-M   'P 1'
#
loop_
_entity.id
_entity.type
_entity.pdbx_description
1 polymer ?
#
loop_
_entity_poly.entity_id
_entity_poly.type
_entity_poly.pdbx_seq_one_letter_code
_entity_poly.pdbx_strand_id
1 'polypeptide(L)'
;GVYTSYNSYLSKDEEIIKQLQKGVQQKRPAEAQSIILRRYFLELTQSFIIPLERYVASLMPLQKSISPWKSPPQLKPFSKEEFMKTLEKTGPQLTSRLKGDWIGLYRH
;
A
#
# COMPACT_ATOMS: atom_id res chain seq x y z
N GLY A 1 27.79 3.97 20.04
CA GLY A 1 26.75 4.63 19.23
C GLY A 1 25.83 3.57 18.66
N VAL A 2 24.52 3.80 18.66
CA VAL A 2 23.56 2.87 18.05
C VAL A 2 23.57 3.12 16.55
N TYR A 3 24.19 2.21 15.79
CA TYR A 3 24.15 2.23 14.33
C TYR A 3 22.85 1.58 13.88
N THR A 4 21.85 2.39 13.50
CA THR A 4 20.71 1.88 12.74
C THR A 4 21.12 1.82 11.27
N SER A 5 21.24 0.62 10.70
CA SER A 5 21.37 0.46 9.25
C SER A 5 20.03 0.74 8.60
N TYR A 6 19.92 1.85 7.86
CA TYR A 6 18.74 2.13 7.04
C TYR A 6 18.66 1.11 5.90
N ASN A 7 17.68 0.21 5.97
CA ASN A 7 17.38 -0.75 4.90
C ASN A 7 16.27 -0.15 4.01
N SER A 8 16.65 0.34 2.83
CA SER A 8 15.67 0.85 1.85
C SER A 8 15.05 -0.31 1.09
N TYR A 9 13.80 -0.66 1.39
CA TYR A 9 13.05 -1.63 0.60
C TYR A 9 12.56 -1.05 -0.73
N LEU A 10 12.21 0.24 -0.73
CA LEU A 10 11.71 0.95 -1.91
C LEU A 10 12.73 1.95 -2.42
N SER A 11 12.74 2.14 -3.74
CA SER A 11 13.49 3.20 -4.41
C SER A 11 12.82 4.56 -4.17
N LYS A 12 13.64 5.62 -4.18
CA LYS A 12 13.12 6.99 -4.14
C LYS A 12 12.31 7.30 -5.39
N ASP A 13 11.23 8.04 -5.21
CA ASP A 13 10.45 8.58 -6.32
C ASP A 13 11.09 9.89 -6.80
N GLU A 14 11.86 9.82 -7.88
CA GLU A 14 12.51 11.00 -8.47
C GLU A 14 11.49 11.94 -9.16
N GLU A 15 10.30 11.45 -9.51
CA GLU A 15 9.30 12.25 -10.22
C GLU A 15 8.66 13.28 -9.30
N ILE A 16 8.23 12.86 -8.09
CA ILE A 16 7.69 13.77 -7.08
C ILE A 16 8.75 14.77 -6.60
N ILE A 17 10.00 14.33 -6.43
CA ILE A 17 11.11 15.21 -6.02
C ILE A 17 11.32 16.32 -7.06
N LYS A 18 11.41 15.96 -8.36
CA LYS A 18 11.55 16.93 -9.44
C LYS A 18 10.36 17.88 -9.52
N GLN A 19 9.14 17.38 -9.32
CA GLN A 19 7.92 18.20 -9.34
C GLN A 19 7.89 19.24 -8.22
N LEU A 20 8.36 18.88 -7.02
CA LEU A 20 8.47 19.78 -5.88
C LEU A 20 9.61 20.79 -6.08
N GLN A 21 10.79 20.34 -6.51
CA GLN A 21 11.91 21.23 -6.83
C GLN A 21 11.53 22.29 -7.86
N LYS A 22 10.82 21.90 -8.93
CA LYS A 22 10.29 22.83 -9.92
C LYS A 22 9.29 23.82 -9.29
N GLY A 23 8.46 23.36 -8.35
CA GLY A 23 7.56 24.23 -7.59
C GLY A 23 8.26 25.29 -6.77
N VAL A 24 9.36 24.92 -6.11
CA VAL A 24 10.20 25.84 -5.36
C VAL A 24 10.85 26.87 -6.29
N GLN A 25 11.44 26.43 -7.40
CA GLN A 25 12.05 27.32 -8.40
C GLN A 25 11.05 28.33 -8.99
N GLN A 26 9.80 27.89 -9.19
CA GLN A 26 8.71 28.72 -9.70
C GLN A 26 8.02 29.58 -8.63
N LYS A 27 8.53 29.60 -7.39
CA LYS A 27 7.92 30.31 -6.24
C LYS A 27 6.44 29.94 -6.05
N ARG A 28 6.09 28.67 -6.30
CA ARG A 28 4.73 28.17 -6.11
C ARG A 28 4.31 28.33 -4.64
N PRO A 29 3.08 28.79 -4.34
CA PRO A 29 2.58 28.87 -2.97
C PRO A 29 2.72 27.54 -2.21
N ALA A 30 2.97 27.63 -0.91
CA ALA A 30 3.20 26.48 -0.05
C ALA A 30 1.99 25.54 -0.01
N GLU A 31 0.78 26.09 -0.12
CA GLU A 31 -0.49 25.36 -0.13
C GLU A 31 -0.58 24.44 -1.35
N ALA A 32 -0.18 24.93 -2.52
CA ALA A 32 -0.19 24.14 -3.75
C ALA A 32 0.85 23.02 -3.71
N GLN A 33 2.03 23.25 -3.11
CA GLN A 33 3.00 22.18 -2.87
C GLN A 33 2.50 21.15 -1.86
N SER A 34 1.82 21.62 -0.81
CA SER A 34 1.23 20.75 0.21
C SER A 34 0.14 19.84 -0.38
N ILE A 35 -0.67 20.33 -1.32
CA ILE A 35 -1.68 19.52 -2.02
C ILE A 35 -1.02 18.40 -2.83
N ILE A 36 0.07 18.70 -3.54
CA ILE A 36 0.83 17.71 -4.32
C ILE A 36 1.37 16.60 -3.39
N LEU A 37 1.99 16.98 -2.27
CA LEU A 37 2.49 16.04 -1.27
C LEU A 37 1.38 15.18 -0.66
N ARG A 38 0.27 15.79 -0.25
CA ARG A 38 -0.88 15.07 0.31
C ARG A 38 -1.42 14.05 -0.66
N ARG A 39 -1.58 14.42 -1.93
CA ARG A 39 -2.03 13.50 -2.98
C ARG A 39 -1.05 12.34 -3.16
N TYR A 40 0.24 12.63 -3.26
CA TYR A 40 1.29 11.61 -3.38
C TYR A 40 1.23 10.59 -2.23
N PHE A 41 1.21 11.07 -0.98
CA PHE A 41 1.16 10.17 0.17
C PHE A 41 -0.16 9.42 0.29
N LEU A 42 -1.28 10.01 -0.13
CA LEU A 42 -2.56 9.32 -0.20
C LEU A 42 -2.49 8.15 -1.20
N GLU A 43 -2.02 8.39 -2.42
CA GLU A 43 -1.88 7.36 -3.46
C GLU A 43 -0.90 6.25 -3.02
N LEU A 44 0.19 6.63 -2.36
CA LEU A 44 1.15 5.68 -1.79
C LEU A 44 0.53 4.83 -0.67
N THR A 45 -0.21 5.46 0.24
CA THR A 45 -0.91 4.76 1.33
C THR A 45 -1.95 3.79 0.78
N GLN A 46 -2.75 4.22 -0.20
CA GLN A 46 -3.72 3.35 -0.87
C GLN A 46 -3.03 2.17 -1.54
N SER A 47 -1.95 2.43 -2.28
CA SER A 47 -1.19 1.35 -2.93
C SER A 47 -0.68 0.32 -1.93
N PHE A 48 -0.25 0.76 -0.76
CA PHE A 48 0.18 -0.11 0.34
C PHE A 48 -0.97 -0.85 1.03
N ILE A 49 -2.16 -0.27 1.13
CA ILE A 49 -3.30 -0.88 1.83
C ILE A 49 -4.13 -1.82 0.93
N ILE A 50 -4.19 -1.56 -0.38
CA ILE A 50 -5.01 -2.33 -1.33
C ILE A 50 -4.77 -3.87 -1.27
N PRO A 51 -3.54 -4.40 -1.19
CA PRO A 51 -3.35 -5.85 -1.08
C PRO A 51 -3.97 -6.44 0.19
N LEU A 52 -3.92 -5.70 1.30
CA LEU A 52 -4.54 -6.10 2.56
C LEU A 52 -6.07 -6.12 2.42
N GLU A 53 -6.65 -5.07 1.85
CA GLU A 53 -8.10 -5.00 1.57
C GLU A 53 -8.56 -6.17 0.71
N ARG A 54 -7.83 -6.46 -0.37
CA ARG A 54 -8.12 -7.60 -1.26
C ARG A 54 -8.06 -8.93 -0.52
N TYR A 55 -7.05 -9.14 0.32
CA TYR A 55 -6.92 -10.37 1.10
C TYR A 55 -8.06 -10.51 2.11
N VAL A 56 -8.35 -9.46 2.90
CA VAL A 56 -9.47 -9.48 3.86
C VAL A 56 -10.80 -9.74 3.15
N ALA A 57 -11.04 -9.13 1.99
CA ALA A 57 -12.24 -9.39 1.19
C ALA A 57 -12.35 -10.88 0.77
N SER A 58 -11.22 -11.55 0.50
CA SER A 58 -11.18 -12.97 0.15
C SER A 58 -11.47 -13.91 1.33
N LEU A 59 -11.34 -13.42 2.56
CA LEU A 59 -11.69 -14.16 3.79
C LEU A 59 -13.20 -14.11 4.06
N MET A 60 -13.92 -13.18 3.43
CA MET A 60 -15.36 -13.03 3.59
C MET A 60 -16.11 -14.17 2.88
N PRO A 61 -17.16 -14.73 3.49
CA PRO A 61 -18.00 -15.73 2.85
C PRO A 61 -18.76 -15.11 1.66
N LEU A 62 -19.00 -15.93 0.64
CA LEU A 62 -19.75 -15.49 -0.54
C LEU A 62 -21.21 -15.21 -0.14
N GLN A 63 -21.81 -14.15 -0.68
CA GLN A 63 -23.20 -13.78 -0.36
C GLN A 63 -24.19 -14.94 -0.58
N LYS A 64 -23.94 -15.78 -1.60
CA LYS A 64 -24.76 -16.98 -1.89
C LYS A 64 -24.77 -18.05 -0.80
N SER A 65 -23.81 -18.03 0.13
CA SER A 65 -23.77 -18.96 1.26
C SER A 65 -24.47 -18.40 2.51
N ILE A 66 -24.96 -17.17 2.47
CA ILE A 66 -25.74 -16.55 3.55
C ILE A 66 -27.21 -16.91 3.33
N SER A 67 -27.83 -17.59 4.29
CA SER A 67 -29.24 -17.95 4.26
C SER A 67 -29.88 -17.73 5.63
N PRO A 68 -31.11 -17.18 5.71
CA PRO A 68 -31.82 -17.00 6.98
C PRO A 68 -32.04 -18.31 7.77
N TRP A 69 -32.03 -19.44 7.06
CA TRP A 69 -32.34 -20.76 7.61
C TRP A 69 -31.09 -21.60 7.89
N LYS A 70 -29.89 -21.05 7.71
CA LYS A 70 -28.61 -21.70 8.01
C LYS A 70 -27.86 -20.88 9.05
N SER A 71 -26.96 -21.53 9.77
CA SER A 71 -26.03 -20.79 10.64
C SER A 71 -25.21 -19.78 9.82
N PRO A 72 -24.97 -18.56 10.33
CA PRO A 72 -24.12 -17.59 9.65
C PRO A 72 -22.75 -18.20 9.33
N PRO A 73 -22.24 -18.03 8.11
CA PRO A 73 -20.92 -18.53 7.75
C PRO A 73 -19.85 -17.84 8.58
N GLN A 74 -18.88 -18.62 9.07
CA GLN A 74 -17.76 -18.06 9.83
C GLN A 74 -16.75 -17.40 8.89
N LEU A 75 -16.19 -16.28 9.35
CA LEU A 75 -15.08 -15.61 8.67
C LEU A 75 -13.84 -16.50 8.75
N LYS A 76 -13.10 -16.59 7.64
CA LYS A 76 -11.78 -17.21 7.69
C LYS A 76 -10.84 -16.33 8.53
N PRO A 77 -10.04 -16.91 9.43
CA PRO A 77 -9.07 -16.13 10.18
C PRO A 77 -8.00 -15.56 9.25
N PHE A 78 -7.42 -14.42 9.63
CA PHE A 78 -6.29 -13.86 8.92
C PHE A 78 -5.04 -14.73 9.12
N SER A 79 -4.39 -15.17 8.04
CA SER A 79 -3.07 -15.82 8.07
C SER A 79 -2.04 -14.91 7.42
N LYS A 80 -0.98 -14.56 8.19
CA LYS A 80 0.15 -13.78 7.68
C LYS A 80 0.81 -14.50 6.51
N GLU A 81 1.04 -15.80 6.62
CA GLU A 81 1.72 -16.61 5.60
C GLU A 81 0.93 -16.65 4.29
N GLU A 82 -0.39 -16.81 4.37
CA GLU A 82 -1.26 -16.80 3.20
C GLU A 82 -1.32 -15.40 2.58
N PHE A 83 -1.47 -14.34 3.40
CA PHE A 83 -1.39 -12.96 2.93
C PHE A 83 -0.08 -12.69 2.17
N MET A 84 1.07 -13.08 2.73
CA MET A 84 2.37 -12.88 2.08
C MET A 84 2.47 -13.60 0.73
N LYS A 85 1.89 -14.80 0.59
CA LYS A 85 1.82 -15.51 -0.71
C LYS A 85 0.98 -14.77 -1.75
N THR A 86 -0.04 -14.02 -1.32
CA THR A 86 -0.85 -13.22 -2.25
C THR A 86 -0.06 -12.05 -2.84
N LEU A 87 0.86 -11.45 -2.08
CA LEU A 87 1.64 -10.27 -2.50
C LEU A 87 2.50 -10.51 -3.75
N GLU A 88 2.97 -11.74 -3.96
CA GLU A 88 3.72 -12.11 -5.18
C GLU A 88 2.90 -11.87 -6.46
N LYS A 89 1.58 -12.09 -6.40
CA LYS A 89 0.67 -11.97 -7.54
C LYS A 89 -0.13 -10.67 -7.55
N THR A 90 -0.50 -10.15 -6.38
CA THR A 90 -1.46 -9.03 -6.24
C THR A 90 -0.96 -7.89 -5.37
N GLY A 91 0.37 -7.78 -5.17
CA GLY A 91 0.99 -6.76 -4.34
C GLY A 91 0.95 -5.33 -4.91
N PRO A 92 1.54 -4.35 -4.18
CA PRO A 92 1.50 -2.93 -4.54
C PRO A 92 2.18 -2.60 -5.86
N GLN A 93 3.01 -3.49 -6.42
CA GLN A 93 3.60 -3.32 -7.74
C GLN A 93 2.56 -3.15 -8.86
N LEU A 94 1.29 -3.51 -8.61
CA LEU A 94 0.18 -3.32 -9.54
C LEU A 94 -0.53 -1.95 -9.41
N THR A 95 -0.33 -1.25 -8.31
CA THR A 95 -1.05 -0.02 -7.95
C THR A 95 -0.14 1.17 -7.70
N SER A 96 1.13 0.91 -7.38
CA SER A 96 2.18 1.91 -7.20
C SER A 96 3.16 1.91 -8.37
N ARG A 97 3.70 3.09 -8.68
CA ARG A 97 4.81 3.27 -9.63
C ARG A 97 6.18 3.06 -8.98
N LEU A 98 6.23 3.02 -7.64
CA LEU A 98 7.46 2.80 -6.90
C LEU A 98 7.99 1.39 -7.12
N LYS A 99 9.28 1.33 -7.42
CA LYS A 99 10.03 0.08 -7.59
C LYS A 99 10.74 -0.28 -6.29
N GLY A 100 10.95 -1.56 -6.08
CA GLY A 100 11.68 -2.08 -4.93
C GLY A 100 11.11 -3.41 -4.44
N ASP A 101 11.60 -3.84 -3.30
CA ASP A 101 11.18 -5.04 -2.61
C ASP A 101 9.96 -4.75 -1.71
N TRP A 102 8.78 -4.69 -2.33
CA TRP A 102 7.52 -4.56 -1.60
C TRP A 102 7.31 -5.72 -0.62
N ILE A 103 7.68 -6.94 -0.98
CA ILE A 103 7.49 -8.11 -0.13
C ILE A 103 8.35 -8.00 1.13
N GLY A 104 9.61 -7.59 0.98
CA GLY A 104 10.51 -7.28 2.09
C GLY A 104 9.93 -6.20 3.00
N LEU A 105 9.33 -5.15 2.43
CA LEU A 105 8.68 -4.08 3.20
C LEU A 105 7.53 -4.60 4.09
N TYR A 106 6.70 -5.55 3.62
CA TYR A 106 5.64 -6.13 4.46
C TYR A 106 6.13 -7.14 5.49
N ARG A 107 7.35 -7.67 5.32
CA ARG A 107 7.88 -8.72 6.19
C ARG A 107 8.47 -8.16 7.49
N HIS A 108 8.94 -6.91 7.46
CA HIS A 108 9.57 -6.18 8.57
C HIS A 108 8.63 -5.16 9.20
#